data_AF-Q1ZN35-F1
#
_entry.id   AF-Q1ZN35-F1
#
_cell.length_a   1.000
_cell.length_b   1.000
_cell.length_c   1.000
_cell.angle_alpha   90.00
_cell.angle_beta   90.00
_cell.angle_gamma   90.00
#
_symmetry.space_group_name_H-M   'P 1'
#
loop_
_entity.id
_entity.type
_entity.pdbx_description
1 polymer ?
#
loop_
_entity_poly.entity_id
_entity_poly.type
_entity_poly.pdbx_seq_one_letter_code
_entity_poly.pdbx_strand_id
1 'polypeptide(L)'
;MLKNNIQKALLGGFIGTIIFTVMGQLIAPHIIGFPMNVGKMIAGMIHSPESVGIMIHFVMGTILFPISYLLIGYDRISGPGWLKGLIFLIPIYLVAMLVVVPMAGKGLFFHSLPAAMIALMGHLVYGAIMGSIIGTPKNSQNEVVSQN
;
A
#
# COMPACT_ATOMS: atom_id res chain seq x y z
N MET A 1 -23.57 -4.89 0.77
CA MET A 1 -22.23 -5.52 0.69
C MET A 1 -21.09 -4.53 0.43
N LEU A 2 -21.14 -3.65 -0.59
CA LEU A 2 -20.02 -2.74 -0.91
C LEU A 2 -19.66 -1.72 0.20
N LYS A 3 -20.64 -1.09 0.86
CA LYS A 3 -20.39 -0.01 1.83
C LYS A 3 -19.49 -0.43 3.01
N ASN A 4 -19.72 -1.62 3.56
CA ASN A 4 -18.90 -2.13 4.68
C ASN A 4 -17.46 -2.41 4.24
N ASN A 5 -17.28 -2.88 3.00
CA ASN A 5 -15.94 -3.13 2.45
C ASN A 5 -15.21 -1.82 2.14
N ILE A 6 -15.91 -0.77 1.71
CA ILE A 6 -15.32 0.57 1.52
C ILE A 6 -14.81 1.13 2.86
N GLN A 7 -15.61 1.09 3.93
CA GLN A 7 -15.16 1.56 5.24
C GLN A 7 -13.92 0.80 5.74
N LYS A 8 -13.93 -0.53 5.59
CA LYS A 8 -12.76 -1.37 5.90
C LYS A 8 -11.55 -1.06 5.02
N ALA A 9 -11.77 -0.75 3.74
CA ALA A 9 -10.69 -0.41 2.82
C ALA A 9 -10.05 0.93 3.19
N LEU A 10 -10.85 1.95 3.48
CA LEU A 10 -10.35 3.24 3.94
C LEU A 10 -9.59 3.09 5.27
N LEU A 11 -10.14 2.33 6.23
CA LEU A 11 -9.48 2.07 7.50
C LEU A 11 -8.16 1.31 7.31
N GLY A 12 -8.18 0.24 6.52
CA GLY A 12 -7.01 -0.59 6.24
C GLY A 12 -5.91 0.16 5.48
N GLY A 13 -6.29 1.00 4.52
CA GLY A 13 -5.36 1.87 3.81
C GLY A 13 -4.77 2.95 4.72
N PHE A 14 -5.58 3.58 5.57
CA PHE A 14 -5.11 4.58 6.52
C PHE A 14 -4.08 4.00 7.50
N ILE A 15 -4.42 2.88 8.16
CA ILE A 15 -3.52 2.19 9.09
C ILE A 15 -2.25 1.71 8.35
N GLY A 16 -2.43 1.11 7.17
CA GLY A 16 -1.32 0.68 6.32
C GLY A 16 -0.39 1.84 5.98
N THR A 17 -0.93 3.01 5.64
CA THR A 17 -0.15 4.20 5.27
C THR A 17 0.66 4.75 6.45
N ILE A 18 0.06 4.78 7.64
CA ILE A 18 0.77 5.17 8.86
C ILE A 18 1.96 4.23 9.08
N ILE A 19 1.72 2.92 9.04
CA ILE A 19 2.77 1.92 9.26
C ILE A 19 3.84 2.01 8.17
N PHE A 20 3.46 2.17 6.90
CA PHE A 20 4.39 2.39 5.79
C PHE A 20 5.27 3.63 6.04
N THR A 21 4.67 4.75 6.46
CA THR A 21 5.38 6.00 6.75
C THR A 21 6.36 5.81 7.90
N VAL A 22 5.93 5.15 8.98
CA VAL A 22 6.78 4.82 10.13
C VAL A 22 7.95 3.93 9.72
N MET A 23 7.71 2.91 8.89
CA MET A 23 8.78 2.06 8.35
C MET A 23 9.79 2.88 7.54
N GLY A 24 9.31 3.76 6.66
CA GLY A 24 10.18 4.61 5.85
C GLY A 24 10.97 5.63 6.66
N GLN A 25 10.35 6.27 7.65
CA GLN A 25 10.99 7.35 8.40
C GLN A 25 11.81 6.88 9.60
N LEU A 26 11.36 5.84 10.31
CA LEU A 26 12.00 5.39 11.55
C LEU A 26 12.81 4.11 11.34
N ILE A 27 12.33 3.15 10.54
CA ILE A 27 13.05 1.87 10.36
C ILE A 27 14.14 2.00 9.29
N ALA A 28 13.86 2.66 8.17
CA ALA A 28 14.84 2.78 7.08
C ALA A 28 16.19 3.38 7.51
N PRO A 29 16.27 4.47 8.30
CA PRO A 29 17.55 5.02 8.74
C PRO A 29 18.46 4.00 9.44
N HIS A 30 17.89 3.06 10.20
CA HIS A 30 18.65 2.05 10.93
C HIS A 30 19.25 0.98 10.02
N ILE A 31 18.75 0.84 8.78
CA ILE A 31 19.18 -0.21 7.84
C ILE A 31 19.99 0.39 6.68
N ILE A 32 19.57 1.55 6.14
CA ILE A 32 20.22 2.19 4.97
C ILE A 32 20.89 3.53 5.28
N GLY A 33 20.86 3.99 6.53
CA GLY A 33 21.54 5.20 6.98
C GLY A 33 20.80 6.52 6.71
N PHE A 34 19.64 6.48 6.06
CA PHE A 34 18.82 7.67 5.79
C PHE A 34 17.31 7.36 5.79
N PRO A 35 16.45 8.35 6.10
CA PRO A 35 15.00 8.17 6.08
C PRO A 35 14.44 8.15 4.66
N MET A 36 13.50 7.24 4.40
CA MET A 36 12.71 7.19 3.19
C MET A 36 11.42 8.01 3.38
N ASN A 37 11.53 9.33 3.21
CA ASN A 37 10.39 10.23 3.29
C ASN A 37 9.67 10.34 1.93
N VAL A 38 8.58 9.59 1.79
CA VAL A 38 7.76 9.58 0.56
C VAL A 38 7.06 10.92 0.32
N GLY A 39 6.60 11.60 1.38
CA GLY A 39 5.96 12.92 1.26
C GLY A 39 6.91 13.95 0.67
N LYS A 40 8.14 14.01 1.19
CA LYS A 40 9.21 14.87 0.65
C LYS A 40 9.60 14.51 -0.78
N MET A 41 9.64 13.21 -1.10
CA MET A 41 9.92 12.74 -2.46
C MET A 41 8.84 13.23 -3.45
N ILE A 42 7.56 13.02 -3.12
CA ILE A 42 6.43 13.48 -3.94
C ILE A 42 6.45 15.01 -4.08
N ALA A 43 6.65 15.72 -2.97
CA ALA A 43 6.70 17.18 -2.97
C ALA A 43 7.78 17.72 -3.92
N GLY A 44 8.97 17.10 -3.91
CA GLY A 44 10.06 17.42 -4.83
C GLY A 44 9.72 17.18 -6.30
N MET A 45 9.01 16.10 -6.62
CA MET A 45 8.62 15.77 -8.00
C MET A 45 7.67 16.81 -8.62
N ILE A 46 6.80 17.41 -7.81
CA ILE A 46 5.79 18.37 -8.29
C ILE A 46 6.11 19.81 -7.90
N HIS A 47 7.34 20.08 -7.43
CA HIS A 47 7.81 21.39 -6.97
C HIS A 47 6.84 22.08 -5.98
N SER A 48 6.34 21.32 -5.00
CA SER A 48 5.37 21.79 -4.01
C SER A 48 5.93 21.72 -2.58
N PRO A 49 5.28 22.36 -1.60
CA PRO A 49 5.63 22.19 -0.18
C PRO A 49 5.50 20.74 0.29
N GLU A 50 6.31 20.35 1.28
CA GLU A 50 6.29 18.98 1.83
C GLU A 50 4.91 18.57 2.36
N SER A 51 4.13 19.50 2.91
CA SER A 51 2.75 19.25 3.36
C SER A 51 1.84 18.74 2.25
N VAL A 52 2.00 19.22 1.02
CA VAL A 52 1.24 18.77 -0.15
C VAL A 52 1.67 17.35 -0.53
N GLY A 53 2.96 17.05 -0.51
CA GLY A 53 3.46 15.70 -0.77
C GLY A 53 3.00 14.67 0.28
N ILE A 54 2.98 15.05 1.56
CA ILE A 54 2.40 14.23 2.64
C ILE A 54 0.91 13.99 2.38
N MET A 55 0.14 15.04 2.07
CA MET A 55 -1.28 14.91 1.74
C MET A 55 -1.49 13.93 0.58
N ILE A 56 -0.75 14.05 -0.51
CA ILE A 56 -0.84 13.15 -1.66
C ILE A 56 -0.48 11.72 -1.24
N HIS A 57 0.58 11.51 -0.46
CA HIS A 57 0.95 10.18 0.04
C HIS A 57 -0.21 9.52 0.80
N PHE A 58 -0.84 10.27 1.70
CA PHE A 58 -1.98 9.80 2.47
C PHE A 58 -3.23 9.58 1.62
N VAL A 59 -3.51 10.41 0.63
CA VAL A 59 -4.63 10.18 -0.31
C VAL A 59 -4.41 8.91 -1.12
N MET A 60 -3.20 8.70 -1.63
CA MET A 60 -2.84 7.51 -2.41
C MET A 60 -2.99 6.23 -1.56
N GLY A 61 -2.42 6.24 -0.36
CA GLY A 61 -2.44 5.08 0.54
C GLY A 61 -3.77 4.88 1.27
N THR A 62 -4.57 5.91 1.51
CA THR A 62 -5.84 5.76 2.23
C THR A 62 -7.01 5.52 1.29
N ILE A 63 -6.98 6.11 0.09
CA ILE A 63 -8.11 6.12 -0.82
C ILE A 63 -7.76 5.37 -2.11
N LEU A 64 -6.75 5.81 -2.86
CA LEU A 64 -6.54 5.28 -4.21
C LEU A 64 -6.21 3.78 -4.23
N PHE A 65 -5.24 3.34 -3.43
CA PHE A 65 -4.83 1.94 -3.40
C PHE A 65 -5.89 0.99 -2.80
N PRO A 66 -6.57 1.32 -1.69
CA PRO A 66 -7.64 0.46 -1.18
C PRO A 66 -8.87 0.39 -2.08
N ILE A 67 -9.25 1.51 -2.72
CA ILE A 67 -10.39 1.52 -3.65
C ILE A 67 -10.02 0.74 -4.92
N SER A 68 -8.83 0.93 -5.47
CA SER A 68 -8.38 0.09 -6.60
C SER A 68 -8.34 -1.39 -6.23
N TYR A 69 -7.88 -1.76 -5.03
CA TYR A 69 -7.96 -3.14 -4.53
C TYR A 69 -9.40 -3.68 -4.56
N LEU A 70 -10.38 -2.92 -4.06
CA LEU A 70 -11.78 -3.32 -4.11
C LEU A 70 -12.31 -3.52 -5.53
N LEU A 71 -11.88 -2.69 -6.47
CA LEU A 71 -12.38 -2.72 -7.85
C LEU A 71 -11.77 -3.85 -8.69
N ILE A 72 -10.47 -4.12 -8.54
CA ILE A 72 -9.74 -5.04 -9.44
C ILE A 72 -9.18 -6.28 -8.76
N GLY A 73 -8.90 -6.22 -7.45
CA GLY A 73 -8.22 -7.28 -6.71
C GLY A 73 -9.14 -8.12 -5.83
N TYR A 74 -10.21 -7.53 -5.28
CA TYR A 74 -11.02 -8.14 -4.24
C TYR A 74 -11.75 -9.41 -4.68
N ASP A 75 -12.23 -9.50 -5.91
CA ASP A 75 -12.90 -10.71 -6.41
C ASP A 75 -11.98 -11.58 -7.28
N ARG A 76 -10.87 -11.02 -7.78
CA ARG A 76 -10.00 -11.68 -8.76
C ARG A 76 -8.83 -12.44 -8.12
N ILE A 77 -8.36 -12.01 -6.95
CA ILE A 77 -7.22 -12.64 -6.28
C ILE A 77 -7.74 -13.68 -5.28
N SER A 78 -7.28 -14.92 -5.41
CA SER A 78 -7.65 -16.02 -4.51
C SER A 78 -6.82 -16.03 -3.23
N GLY A 79 -7.37 -16.63 -2.16
CA GLY A 79 -6.68 -16.83 -0.89
C GLY A 79 -7.20 -15.96 0.26
N PRO A 80 -6.56 -16.03 1.44
CA PRO A 80 -6.94 -15.24 2.60
C PRO A 80 -6.68 -13.73 2.37
N GLY A 81 -7.40 -12.87 3.10
CA GLY A 81 -7.36 -11.41 2.91
C GLY A 81 -5.95 -10.82 2.90
N TRP A 82 -5.09 -11.20 3.86
CA TRP A 82 -3.71 -10.74 3.94
C TRP A 82 -2.90 -11.08 2.69
N LEU A 83 -3.05 -12.30 2.15
CA LEU A 83 -2.33 -12.75 0.96
C LEU A 83 -2.81 -12.01 -0.29
N LYS A 84 -4.12 -11.77 -0.39
CA LYS A 84 -4.69 -10.97 -1.48
C LYS A 84 -4.10 -9.56 -1.51
N GLY A 85 -3.97 -8.95 -0.32
CA GLY A 85 -3.36 -7.63 -0.17
C GLY A 85 -1.87 -7.61 -0.52
N LEU A 86 -1.10 -8.64 -0.14
CA LEU A 86 0.30 -8.79 -0.57
C LEU A 86 0.43 -8.84 -2.08
N ILE A 87 -0.31 -9.76 -2.72
CA ILE A 87 -0.27 -9.96 -4.16
C ILE A 87 -0.66 -8.67 -4.90
N PHE A 88 -1.66 -7.95 -4.39
CA PHE A 88 -2.13 -6.70 -4.98
C PHE A 88 -1.10 -5.57 -4.95
N LEU A 89 -0.32 -5.46 -3.87
CA LEU A 89 0.66 -4.38 -3.71
C LEU A 89 2.00 -4.62 -4.41
N ILE A 90 2.30 -5.85 -4.83
CA ILE A 90 3.53 -6.15 -5.59
C ILE A 90 3.59 -5.35 -6.92
N PRO A 91 2.55 -5.36 -7.78
CA PRO A 91 2.54 -4.51 -8.97
C PRO A 91 2.69 -3.02 -8.67
N ILE A 92 2.07 -2.52 -7.59
CA ILE A 92 2.18 -1.10 -7.19
C ILE A 92 3.62 -0.77 -6.78
N TYR A 93 4.28 -1.66 -6.02
CA TYR A 93 5.71 -1.53 -5.72
C TYR A 93 6.57 -1.48 -7.00
N LEU A 94 6.30 -2.36 -7.97
CA LEU A 94 7.04 -2.38 -9.22
C LEU A 94 6.85 -1.07 -9.99
N VAL A 95 5.63 -0.53 -10.08
CA VAL A 95 5.38 0.78 -10.67
C VAL A 95 6.13 1.87 -9.90
N ALA A 96 6.16 1.81 -8.57
CA ALA A 96 6.91 2.76 -7.77
C ALA A 96 8.41 2.73 -8.11
N MET A 97 9.02 1.56 -8.20
CA MET A 97 10.48 1.43 -8.44
C MET A 97 10.89 1.67 -9.89
N LEU A 98 10.02 1.36 -10.85
CA LEU A 98 10.32 1.44 -12.29
C LEU A 98 9.90 2.78 -12.90
N VAL A 99 8.95 3.49 -12.28
CA VAL A 99 8.38 4.73 -12.83
C VAL A 99 8.54 5.88 -11.84
N VAL A 100 7.94 5.77 -10.64
CA VAL A 100 7.85 6.90 -9.70
C VAL A 100 9.22 7.34 -9.16
N VAL A 101 10.05 6.39 -8.72
CA VAL A 101 11.38 6.65 -8.16
C VAL A 101 12.35 7.21 -9.22
N PRO A 102 12.40 6.68 -10.45
CA PRO A 102 13.13 7.32 -11.55
C PRO A 102 12.65 8.73 -11.87
N MET A 103 11.33 8.97 -11.90
CA MET A 103 10.76 10.31 -12.09
C MET A 103 11.16 11.27 -10.96
N ALA A 104 11.41 10.77 -9.75
CA ALA A 104 11.95 11.53 -8.63
C ALA A 104 13.48 11.78 -8.71
N GLY A 105 14.14 11.40 -9.81
CA GLY A 105 15.58 11.56 -10.00
C GLY A 105 16.44 10.64 -9.14
N LYS A 106 15.86 9.55 -8.60
CA LYS A 106 16.55 8.60 -7.70
C LYS A 106 17.05 7.34 -8.42
N GLY A 107 16.86 7.24 -9.74
CA GLY A 107 17.26 6.08 -10.54
C GLY A 107 16.34 4.87 -10.38
N LEU A 108 16.64 3.78 -11.10
CA LEU A 108 15.89 2.52 -10.96
C LEU A 108 16.21 1.88 -9.61
N PHE A 109 15.17 1.48 -8.86
CA PHE A 109 15.33 0.85 -7.54
C PHE A 109 16.27 1.65 -6.59
N PHE A 110 16.20 2.98 -6.61
CA PHE A 110 17.06 3.88 -5.85
C PHE A 110 18.57 3.78 -6.15
N HIS A 111 18.99 3.02 -7.17
CA HIS A 111 20.36 2.52 -7.32
C HIS A 111 20.91 1.83 -6.05
N SER A 112 20.03 1.25 -5.24
CA SER A 112 20.36 0.65 -3.95
C SER A 112 19.42 -0.52 -3.67
N LEU A 113 19.99 -1.75 -3.73
CA LEU A 113 19.25 -2.97 -3.39
C LEU A 113 18.68 -2.91 -1.96
N PRO A 114 19.43 -2.49 -0.92
CA PRO A 114 18.86 -2.34 0.43
C PRO A 114 17.67 -1.38 0.49
N ALA A 115 17.74 -0.21 -0.17
CA ALA A 115 16.63 0.75 -0.17
C ALA A 115 15.40 0.21 -0.91
N ALA A 116 15.61 -0.49 -2.03
CA ALA A 116 14.55 -1.18 -2.75
C ALA A 116 13.89 -2.27 -1.92
N MET A 117 14.66 -3.05 -1.15
CA MET A 117 14.11 -4.08 -0.27
C MET A 117 13.29 -3.51 0.88
N ILE A 118 13.70 -2.37 1.47
CA ILE A 118 12.88 -1.70 2.48
C ILE A 118 11.58 -1.16 1.89
N ALA A 119 11.64 -0.58 0.69
CA ALA A 119 10.44 -0.17 -0.02
C ALA A 119 9.51 -1.35 -0.29
N LEU A 120 10.05 -2.50 -0.72
CA LEU A 120 9.28 -3.72 -0.91
C LEU A 120 8.63 -4.18 0.40
N MET A 121 9.40 -4.26 1.49
CA MET A 121 8.88 -4.62 2.80
C MET A 121 7.75 -3.70 3.25
N GLY A 122 7.88 -2.39 3.03
CA GLY A 122 6.80 -1.43 3.30
C GLY A 122 5.52 -1.77 2.53
N HIS A 123 5.62 -2.07 1.24
CA HIS A 123 4.45 -2.44 0.42
C HIS A 123 3.85 -3.77 0.85
N LEU A 124 4.68 -4.76 1.22
CA LEU A 124 4.18 -6.05 1.72
C LEU A 124 3.46 -5.86 3.06
N VAL A 125 4.04 -5.15 4.02
CA VAL A 125 3.40 -4.90 5.32
C VAL A 125 2.10 -4.13 5.16
N TYR A 126 2.10 -3.04 4.37
CA TYR A 126 0.88 -2.32 4.02
C TYR A 126 -0.17 -3.27 3.41
N GLY A 127 0.23 -4.09 2.44
CA GLY A 127 -0.67 -4.98 1.71
C GLY A 127 -1.31 -6.00 2.64
N ALA A 128 -0.51 -6.62 3.51
CA ALA A 128 -0.99 -7.56 4.50
C ALA A 128 -2.02 -6.93 5.46
N ILE A 129 -1.75 -5.73 5.97
CA ILE A 129 -2.65 -5.01 6.89
C ILE A 129 -3.96 -4.66 6.20
N MET A 130 -3.88 -4.00 5.05
CA MET A 130 -5.04 -3.59 4.26
C MET A 130 -5.91 -4.81 3.91
N GLY A 131 -5.30 -5.86 3.37
CA GLY A 131 -5.99 -7.08 2.98
C GLY A 131 -6.62 -7.82 4.16
N SER A 132 -5.96 -7.83 5.33
CA SER A 132 -6.52 -8.43 6.56
C SER A 132 -7.77 -7.70 7.04
N ILE A 133 -7.75 -6.37 7.03
CA ILE A 133 -8.87 -5.54 7.51
C ILE A 133 -10.07 -5.63 6.55
N ILE A 134 -9.82 -5.63 5.24
CA ILE A 134 -10.88 -5.78 4.24
C ILE A 134 -11.46 -7.19 4.25
N GLY A 135 -10.61 -8.21 4.38
CA GLY A 135 -10.99 -9.62 4.43
C GLY A 135 -11.30 -10.22 3.06
N THR A 136 -12.09 -11.29 3.03
CA THR A 136 -12.50 -11.98 1.80
C THR A 136 -13.98 -11.77 1.48
N PRO A 137 -14.40 -11.92 0.22
CA PRO A 137 -15.82 -12.00 -0.11
C PRO A 137 -16.50 -13.10 0.70
N LYS A 138 -17.69 -12.84 1.23
CA LYS A 138 -18.50 -13.90 1.85
C LYS A 138 -18.96 -14.86 0.74
N ASN A 139 -18.68 -16.15 0.90
CA ASN A 139 -19.17 -17.18 -0.01
C ASN A 139 -20.64 -17.47 0.31
N SER A 140 -21.57 -17.15 -0.60
CA SER A 140 -23.02 -17.33 -0.40
C SER A 140 -23.47 -18.80 -0.28
N GLN A 141 -22.56 -19.78 -0.41
CA GLN A 141 -22.89 -21.21 -0.30
C GLN A 141 -22.98 -21.72 1.14
N ASN A 142 -22.43 -20.99 2.13
CA ASN A 142 -22.44 -21.44 3.52
C ASN A 142 -23.71 -21.03 4.30
N GLU A 143 -24.59 -20.22 3.71
CA GLU A 143 -25.87 -19.82 4.33
C GLU A 143 -27.00 -20.81 4.06
N VAL A 144 -26.90 -21.64 3.01
CA VAL A 144 -27.93 -22.65 2.67
C VAL A 144 -27.81 -23.90 3.55
N VAL A 145 -26.61 -24.21 4.05
CA VAL A 145 -26.35 -25.42 4.85
C VAL A 145 -26.63 -25.20 6.34
N SER A 146 -26.61 -23.95 6.84
CA SER A 146 -26.93 -23.66 8.25
C SER A 146 -28.43 -23.48 8.53
N GLN A 147 -29.28 -23.68 7.53
CA GLN A 147 -30.74 -23.60 7.65
C GLN A 147 -31.47 -24.94 7.50
N ASN A 148 -30.74 -26.06 7.38
CA ASN A 148 -31.31 -27.42 7.30
C ASN A 148 -30.84 -28.30 8.45
#